data_AF-A0A0C9QZF4-F1
#
_entry.id   AF-A0A0C9QZF4-F1
#
_cell.length_a   1.000
_cell.length_b   1.000
_cell.length_c   1.000
_cell.angle_alpha   90.00
_cell.angle_beta   90.00
_cell.angle_gamma   90.00
#
_symmetry.space_group_name_H-M   'P 1'
#
loop_
_entity.id
_entity.type
_entity.pdbx_description
1 polymer ?
#
loop_
_entity_poly.entity_id
_entity_poly.type
_entity_poly.pdbx_seq_one_letter_code
_entity_poly.pdbx_strand_id
1 'polypeptide(L)'
;MMYKLIIFAVAITAIAAANHDPSTTKCEPKKIFSYYCNQCVCNADGEGAACTRQACPPGLFNEDGSMRVPPAPREKREISELPADGSCVVGRQYTSACNTCRCIRDNVPICTLKACPPELR
;
A
#
# COMPACT_ATOMS: atom_id res chain seq x y z
N MET A 1 -9.32 -56.52 -40.87
CA MET A 1 -10.35 -55.66 -40.25
C MET A 1 -9.67 -54.70 -39.28
N MET A 2 -9.56 -53.43 -39.68
CA MET A 2 -9.73 -52.24 -38.84
C MET A 2 -8.76 -52.00 -37.66
N TYR A 3 -7.56 -51.48 -37.95
CA TYR A 3 -6.81 -50.64 -37.00
C TYR A 3 -7.44 -49.23 -37.01
N LYS A 4 -8.32 -48.95 -36.04
CA LYS A 4 -8.84 -47.59 -35.81
C LYS A 4 -7.69 -46.73 -35.24
N LEU A 5 -7.03 -45.99 -36.11
CA LEU A 5 -6.11 -44.90 -35.75
C LEU A 5 -6.93 -43.79 -35.08
N ILE A 6 -6.88 -43.73 -33.75
CA ILE A 6 -7.41 -42.61 -32.97
C ILE A 6 -6.36 -41.50 -33.04
N ILE A 7 -6.57 -40.52 -33.92
CA ILE A 7 -5.76 -39.31 -33.97
C ILE A 7 -6.23 -38.39 -32.84
N PHE A 8 -5.61 -38.49 -31.66
CA PHE A 8 -5.73 -37.45 -30.64
C PHE A 8 -4.91 -36.25 -31.11
N ALA A 9 -5.55 -35.28 -31.75
CA ALA A 9 -4.98 -33.97 -31.99
C ALA A 9 -4.84 -33.25 -30.64
N VAL A 10 -3.69 -33.41 -29.99
CA VAL A 10 -3.34 -32.62 -28.80
C VAL A 10 -2.97 -31.23 -29.29
N ALA A 11 -3.94 -30.32 -29.27
CA ALA A 11 -3.65 -28.89 -29.39
C ALA A 11 -2.89 -28.48 -28.12
N ILE A 12 -1.56 -28.45 -28.19
CA ILE A 12 -0.72 -27.90 -27.15
C ILE A 12 -0.92 -26.39 -27.21
N THR A 13 -1.91 -25.88 -26.47
CA THR A 13 -2.02 -24.45 -26.22
C THR A 13 -0.82 -24.07 -25.36
N ALA A 14 0.17 -23.42 -25.96
CA ALA A 14 1.22 -22.77 -25.21
C ALA A 14 0.55 -21.70 -24.35
N ILE A 15 0.37 -21.99 -23.05
CA ILE A 15 -0.05 -21.00 -22.07
C ILE A 15 1.17 -20.12 -21.84
N ALA A 16 1.38 -19.14 -22.73
CA ALA A 16 2.25 -18.02 -22.43
C ALA A 16 1.62 -17.32 -21.22
N ALA A 17 2.29 -17.37 -20.07
CA ALA A 17 1.97 -16.52 -18.93
C ALA A 17 2.29 -15.09 -19.35
N ALA A 18 1.36 -14.46 -20.07
CA ALA A 18 1.46 -13.06 -20.43
C ALA A 18 1.35 -12.27 -19.12
N ASN A 19 2.42 -11.56 -18.75
CA ASN A 19 2.35 -10.53 -17.73
C ASN A 19 1.19 -9.61 -18.10
N HIS A 20 0.20 -9.48 -17.22
CA HIS A 20 -1.04 -8.74 -17.48
C HIS A 20 -0.72 -7.25 -17.65
N ASP A 21 -0.50 -6.77 -18.88
CA ASP A 21 -0.25 -5.36 -19.16
C ASP A 21 -1.59 -4.63 -19.36
N PRO A 22 -1.96 -3.68 -18.49
CA PRO A 22 -3.22 -2.96 -18.58
C PRO A 22 -3.33 -2.09 -19.84
N SER A 23 -2.24 -1.74 -20.51
CA SER A 23 -2.27 -0.94 -21.74
C SER A 23 -2.80 -1.71 -22.96
N THR A 24 -2.77 -3.05 -22.91
CA THR A 24 -3.23 -3.93 -23.99
C THR A 24 -4.29 -4.93 -23.53
N THR A 25 -4.82 -4.78 -22.32
CA THR A 25 -5.82 -5.68 -21.76
C THR A 25 -7.20 -5.04 -21.78
N LYS A 26 -8.20 -5.81 -22.22
CA LYS A 26 -9.59 -5.39 -22.22
C LYS A 26 -10.09 -5.03 -20.82
N CYS A 27 -10.87 -3.97 -20.74
CA CYS A 27 -11.42 -3.42 -19.51
C CYS A 27 -12.79 -2.79 -19.75
N GLU A 28 -13.55 -2.55 -18.68
CA GLU A 28 -14.84 -1.87 -18.76
C GLU A 28 -14.61 -0.38 -19.11
N PRO A 29 -15.18 0.13 -20.22
CA PRO A 29 -14.93 1.49 -20.69
C PRO A 29 -15.08 2.55 -19.60
N LYS A 30 -14.13 3.49 -19.55
CA LYS A 30 -14.07 4.60 -18.57
C LYS A 30 -13.93 4.18 -17.10
N LYS A 31 -13.86 2.89 -16.78
CA LYS A 31 -13.67 2.42 -15.41
C LYS A 31 -12.31 2.86 -14.86
N ILE A 32 -12.33 3.26 -13.60
CA ILE A 32 -11.13 3.52 -12.80
C ILE A 32 -10.82 2.26 -12.00
N PHE A 33 -9.58 1.80 -12.04
CA PHE A 33 -9.11 0.64 -11.29
C PHE A 33 -7.65 0.82 -10.89
N SER A 34 -7.17 -0.05 -10.02
CA SER A 34 -5.77 -0.08 -9.60
C SER A 34 -5.03 -1.21 -10.30
N TYR A 35 -3.80 -0.95 -10.70
CA TYR A 35 -2.85 -1.94 -11.17
C TYR A 35 -1.58 -1.79 -10.33
N TYR A 36 -1.40 -2.68 -9.35
CA TYR A 36 -0.47 -2.46 -8.25
C TYR A 36 -0.72 -1.10 -7.57
N CYS A 37 0.33 -0.30 -7.34
CA CYS A 37 0.21 1.03 -6.75
C CYS A 37 -0.30 2.11 -7.73
N ASN A 38 -0.45 1.79 -9.01
CA ASN A 38 -0.84 2.75 -10.03
C ASN A 38 -2.36 2.78 -10.18
N GLN A 39 -2.92 3.99 -10.26
CA GLN A 39 -4.29 4.20 -10.70
C GLN A 39 -4.34 4.21 -12.23
N CYS A 40 -5.33 3.52 -12.79
CA CYS A 40 -5.58 3.35 -14.22
C CYS A 40 -6.99 3.80 -14.60
N VAL A 41 -7.16 4.26 -15.83
CA VAL A 41 -8.45 4.57 -16.44
C VAL A 41 -8.57 3.84 -17.77
N CYS A 42 -9.64 3.04 -17.92
CA CYS A 42 -9.93 2.34 -19.15
C CYS A 42 -10.34 3.33 -20.27
N ASN A 43 -9.86 3.10 -21.49
CA ASN A 43 -10.22 3.91 -22.65
C ASN A 43 -11.71 3.73 -23.02
N ALA A 44 -12.19 4.53 -23.99
CA ALA A 44 -13.60 4.50 -24.38
C ALA A 44 -14.01 3.19 -25.08
N ASP A 45 -13.05 2.54 -25.74
CA ASP A 45 -13.30 1.35 -26.56
C ASP A 45 -13.16 0.04 -25.76
N GLY A 46 -12.68 0.11 -24.52
CA GLY A 46 -12.52 -1.04 -23.64
C GLY A 46 -11.34 -1.95 -23.99
N GLU A 47 -10.40 -1.48 -24.81
CA GLU A 47 -9.28 -2.29 -25.35
C GLU A 47 -7.95 -2.06 -24.61
N GLY A 48 -7.91 -1.12 -23.66
CA GLY A 48 -6.73 -0.84 -22.86
C GLY A 48 -6.93 0.33 -21.90
N ALA A 49 -5.97 0.50 -20.99
CA ALA A 49 -6.02 1.54 -19.97
C ALA A 49 -4.76 2.42 -19.96
N ALA A 50 -4.94 3.67 -19.57
CA ALA A 50 -3.86 4.58 -19.24
C ALA A 50 -3.64 4.59 -17.73
N CYS A 51 -2.42 4.31 -17.29
CA CYS A 51 -2.07 4.27 -15.87
C CYS A 51 -1.08 5.37 -15.50
N THR A 52 -1.11 5.77 -14.24
CA THR A 52 0.01 6.47 -13.59
C THR A 52 1.29 5.62 -13.67
N ARG A 53 2.46 6.25 -13.52
CA ARG A 53 3.79 5.61 -13.67
C ARG A 53 4.63 5.73 -12.40
N GLN A 54 4.05 5.31 -11.28
CA GLN A 54 4.73 5.17 -10.01
C GLN A 54 5.57 3.89 -9.99
N ALA A 55 6.77 3.97 -9.44
CA ALA A 55 7.58 2.80 -9.12
C ALA A 55 6.98 2.10 -7.90
N CYS A 56 6.29 0.97 -8.12
CA CYS A 56 5.68 0.23 -7.04
C CYS A 56 6.73 -0.55 -6.23
N PRO A 57 6.73 -0.44 -4.89
CA PRO A 57 7.62 -1.24 -4.05
C PRO A 57 7.41 -2.74 -4.29
N PRO A 58 8.50 -3.51 -4.52
CA PRO A 58 8.40 -4.93 -4.82
C PRO A 58 7.78 -5.68 -3.64
N GLY A 59 6.80 -6.53 -3.94
CA GLY A 59 6.16 -7.39 -2.93
C GLY A 59 5.19 -6.68 -1.99
N LEU A 60 4.92 -5.38 -2.16
CA LEU A 60 4.00 -4.65 -1.29
C LEU A 60 2.55 -4.65 -1.80
N PHE A 61 2.35 -4.61 -3.12
CA PHE A 61 1.04 -4.55 -3.74
C PHE A 61 0.75 -5.81 -4.56
N ASN A 62 -0.52 -6.22 -4.57
CA ASN A 62 -1.09 -7.17 -5.52
C ASN A 62 -1.47 -6.46 -6.81
N GLU A 63 -1.74 -7.23 -7.86
CA GLU A 63 -2.12 -6.69 -9.17
C GLU A 63 -3.39 -5.82 -9.08
N ASP A 64 -4.38 -6.20 -8.28
CA ASP A 64 -5.62 -5.44 -8.04
C ASP A 64 -5.43 -4.16 -7.19
N GLY A 65 -4.20 -3.88 -6.77
CA GLY A 65 -3.81 -2.75 -5.93
C GLY A 65 -4.05 -2.93 -4.43
N SER A 66 -4.52 -4.10 -3.99
CA SER A 66 -4.54 -4.44 -2.56
C SER A 66 -3.12 -4.61 -2.03
N MET A 67 -2.87 -4.25 -0.77
CA MET A 67 -1.56 -4.47 -0.14
C MET A 67 -1.41 -5.92 0.33
N ARG A 68 -0.26 -6.53 0.04
CA ARG A 68 0.11 -7.90 0.49
C ARG A 68 0.40 -7.97 1.97
N VAL A 69 0.95 -6.89 2.50
CA VAL A 69 1.14 -6.70 3.93
C VAL A 69 0.04 -5.72 4.33
N PRO A 70 -0.90 -6.10 5.23
CA PRO A 70 -1.77 -5.11 5.83
C PRO A 70 -0.89 -3.96 6.31
N PRO A 71 -1.23 -2.68 6.05
CA PRO A 71 -0.51 -1.60 6.69
C PRO A 71 -0.49 -1.98 8.16
N ALA A 72 0.73 -2.05 8.75
CA ALA A 72 0.89 -2.41 10.14
C ALA A 72 -0.26 -1.75 10.87
N PRO A 73 -1.06 -2.50 11.66
CA PRO A 73 -2.23 -1.94 12.30
C PRO A 73 -1.80 -0.57 12.77
N ARG A 74 -2.61 0.46 12.49
CA ARG A 74 -2.46 1.68 13.27
C ARG A 74 -2.81 1.22 14.68
N GLU A 75 -1.85 0.57 15.34
CA GLU A 75 -1.68 0.57 16.76
C GLU A 75 -1.84 2.04 17.00
N LYS A 76 -3.00 2.37 17.58
CA LYS A 76 -3.24 3.67 18.16
C LYS A 76 -2.06 3.76 19.10
N ARG A 77 -0.94 4.32 18.61
CA ARG A 77 0.33 4.35 19.31
C ARG A 77 -0.10 4.98 20.60
N GLU A 78 -0.11 4.23 21.68
CA GLU A 78 -0.42 4.78 22.97
C GLU A 78 0.79 5.65 23.24
N ILE A 79 0.68 6.90 22.80
CA ILE A 79 1.72 7.90 22.97
C ILE A 79 1.74 8.11 24.47
N SER A 80 2.73 7.49 25.11
CA SER A 80 2.89 7.52 26.56
C SER A 80 3.12 8.95 27.03
N GLU A 81 2.69 9.27 28.25
CA GLU A 81 3.07 10.54 28.86
C GLU A 81 4.58 10.61 29.03
N LEU A 82 5.15 11.79 28.76
CA LEU A 82 6.56 12.05 28.96
C LEU A 82 6.84 11.97 30.48
N PRO A 83 7.83 11.17 30.91
CA PRO A 83 8.27 11.15 32.29
C PRO A 83 8.54 12.54 32.86
N ALA A 84 8.23 12.75 34.13
CA ALA A 84 8.41 14.03 34.81
C ALA A 84 9.88 14.50 34.85
N ASP A 85 10.84 13.56 34.77
CA ASP A 85 12.27 13.85 34.68
C ASP A 85 12.73 14.23 33.26
N GLY A 86 11.81 14.25 32.29
CA GLY A 86 12.08 14.57 30.88
C GLY A 86 12.82 13.47 30.12
N SER A 87 13.03 12.30 30.72
CA SER A 87 13.71 11.18 30.06
C SER A 87 12.89 10.65 28.89
N CYS A 88 13.55 10.34 27.78
CA CYS A 88 12.88 9.82 26.59
C CYS A 88 13.79 8.90 25.77
N VAL A 89 13.18 8.07 24.92
CA VAL A 89 13.88 7.15 24.00
C VAL A 89 13.86 7.73 22.59
N VAL A 90 15.03 7.91 21.99
CA VAL A 90 15.20 8.47 20.64
C VAL A 90 14.22 7.82 19.64
N GLY A 91 13.51 8.66 18.89
CA GLY A 91 12.53 8.21 17.88
C GLY A 91 11.14 7.86 18.42
N ARG A 92 10.96 7.76 19.74
CA ARG A 92 9.63 7.68 20.35
C ARG A 92 8.94 9.04 20.40
N GLN A 93 7.62 8.98 20.48
CA GLN A 93 6.74 10.13 20.70
C GLN A 93 6.11 10.02 22.08
N TYR A 94 5.87 11.17 22.70
CA TYR A 94 5.28 11.29 24.02
C TYR A 94 4.21 12.39 24.02
N THR A 95 3.34 12.38 25.02
CA THR A 95 2.46 13.50 25.34
C THR A 95 2.97 14.22 26.58
N SER A 96 2.82 15.53 26.63
CA SER A 96 3.01 16.31 27.85
C SER A 96 1.84 17.27 27.91
N ALA A 97 0.88 17.00 28.81
CA ALA A 97 -0.43 17.65 28.77
C ALA A 97 -1.08 17.51 27.37
N CYS A 98 -1.45 18.64 26.76
CA CYS A 98 -1.99 18.69 25.40
C CYS A 98 -0.92 18.72 24.29
N ASN A 99 0.36 18.79 24.66
CA ASN A 99 1.47 18.88 23.73
C ASN A 99 1.94 17.51 23.29
N THR A 100 2.40 17.44 22.03
CA THR A 100 3.02 16.25 21.48
C THR A 100 4.52 16.47 21.43
N CYS A 101 5.27 15.50 21.93
CA CYS A 101 6.72 15.53 22.01
C CYS A 101 7.34 14.45 21.12
N ARG A 102 8.48 14.77 20.52
CA ARG A 102 9.34 13.81 19.83
C ARG A 102 10.69 13.78 20.50
N CYS A 103 11.15 12.60 20.88
CA CYS A 103 12.50 12.43 21.40
C CYS A 103 13.50 12.45 20.24
N ILE A 104 14.42 13.41 20.27
CA ILE A 104 15.48 13.55 19.27
C ILE A 104 16.78 12.91 19.78
N ARG A 105 17.91 13.25 19.16
CA ARG A 105 19.23 12.81 19.59
C ARG A 105 19.50 13.25 21.04
N ASP A 106 20.42 12.56 21.69
CA ASP A 106 20.82 12.81 23.08
C ASP A 106 19.69 12.70 24.11
N ASN A 107 18.63 11.94 23.78
CA ASN A 107 17.44 11.74 24.62
C ASN A 107 16.76 13.05 25.03
N VAL A 108 16.75 14.05 24.14
CA VAL A 108 16.10 15.33 24.38
C VAL A 108 14.68 15.32 23.81
N PRO A 109 13.63 15.55 24.62
CA PRO A 109 12.27 15.71 24.11
C PRO A 109 12.07 17.12 23.54
N ILE A 110 11.54 17.21 22.32
CA ILE A 110 11.06 18.47 21.73
C ILE A 110 9.55 18.40 21.60
N CYS A 111 8.85 19.29 22.30
CA CYS A 111 7.40 19.34 22.37
C CYS A 111 6.82 20.50 21.55
N THR A 112 5.57 20.37 21.12
CA THR A 112 4.78 21.52 20.67
C THR A 112 4.55 22.50 21.83
N LEU A 113 4.16 23.74 21.51
CA LEU A 113 3.87 24.79 22.50
C LEU A 113 2.41 25.27 22.39
N LYS A 114 1.47 24.33 22.48
CA LYS A 114 0.03 24.62 22.53
C LYS A 114 -0.34 25.16 23.90
N ALA A 115 -1.23 26.14 23.93
CA ALA A 115 -1.91 26.55 25.15
C ALA A 115 -2.87 25.42 25.57
N CYS A 116 -2.55 24.73 26.66
CA CYS A 116 -3.39 23.64 27.14
C CYS A 116 -4.61 24.15 27.94
N PRO A 117 -5.76 23.47 27.84
CA PRO A 117 -6.90 23.72 28.71
C PRO A 117 -6.50 23.67 30.19
N PRO A 118 -7.18 24.42 31.08
CA PRO A 118 -6.86 24.44 32.51
C PRO A 118 -6.89 23.04 33.16
N GLU A 119 -7.72 22.15 32.66
CA GLU A 119 -7.88 20.77 33.16
C GLU A 119 -6.68 19.86 32.87
N LEU A 120 -5.79 20.29 31.96
CA LEU A 120 -4.59 19.56 31.53
C LEU A 120 -3.30 20.33 31.85
N ARG A 121 -3.36 21.40 32.65
CA ARG A 121 -2.19 22.17 33.06
C ARG A 121 -1.43 21.52 34.21
#